data_AF-A0A837KSL2-F1
#
_entry.id   AF-A0A837KSL2-F1
#
_cell.length_a   1.000
_cell.length_b   1.000
_cell.length_c   1.000
_cell.angle_alpha   90.00
_cell.angle_beta   90.00
_cell.angle_gamma   90.00
#
_symmetry.space_group_name_H-M   'P 1'
#
loop_
_entity.id
_entity.type
_entity.pdbx_description
1 polymer ?
#
loop_
_entity_poly.entity_id
_entity_poly.type
_entity_poly.pdbx_seq_one_letter_code
_entity_poly.pdbx_strand_id
1 'polypeptide(L)'
;MSHRKAQPKTWWLTMLMIVALLAMQMPALAKDTNVQMLDKGKWAPATYQAVHELIEKNGIKSASYNAKKKPYAVFDWDNTSIMHDTEEALFVYQINHLAYKLTPEEFGKVIRTNVPEGPFSDSYKNVDGKPVTLDAIATDLVADYTYLYQNYQGLKGTKSLEEVTATEQFADFKAKLFFLYEAINDTHSNTIGYPWVLYLFTNMTVKEVQQLAEASNDLGLGMAIEKVTWTSPKSLAGKAGVVKASHTTGLRLTSEVANLMNTLRANGIDVYVVSASLEDVVRVFATLPKYGYNLPSENIIGMRLKTEDGRITNVYQPDYPITVAHGKTEVIQDVLVKKYGHGPIFIAGDSNGDFEMMTELDSVQLVLVVNRVKGGKIGQQITKGAEQMGKANPTVVLQGRDENTGMWIPSEATIRLGQKEPQLVAK
;
A
#
# COMPACT_ATOMS: atom_id res chain seq x y z
N MET A 1 1.38 -49.01 70.81
CA MET A 1 0.61 -48.57 72.00
C MET A 1 1.03 -47.15 72.29
N SER A 2 0.23 -46.15 71.90
CA SER A 2 -0.94 -45.62 72.63
C SER A 2 -0.57 -44.52 73.62
N HIS A 3 -1.38 -43.45 73.56
CA HIS A 3 -1.55 -42.33 74.52
C HIS A 3 -0.48 -41.22 74.48
N ARG A 4 -0.73 -40.07 73.84
CA ARG A 4 -1.62 -38.93 74.20
C ARG A 4 -1.39 -38.31 75.60
N LYS A 5 -0.93 -37.05 75.52
CA LYS A 5 -1.32 -35.83 76.27
C LYS A 5 -0.81 -35.62 77.70
N ALA A 6 -0.08 -34.52 77.90
CA ALA A 6 -0.57 -33.36 78.66
C ALA A 6 0.29 -32.09 78.41
N GLN A 7 -0.42 -30.98 78.14
CA GLN A 7 -0.01 -29.56 78.04
C GLN A 7 0.05 -28.92 79.45
N PRO A 8 0.20 -27.58 79.66
CA PRO A 8 0.80 -26.48 78.86
C PRO A 8 1.67 -25.51 79.72
N LYS A 9 2.46 -24.61 79.10
CA LYS A 9 2.60 -23.22 79.59
C LYS A 9 2.71 -22.23 78.43
N THR A 10 1.69 -21.40 78.37
CA THR A 10 1.45 -20.17 77.62
C THR A 10 2.64 -19.19 77.59
N TRP A 11 2.98 -18.71 76.40
CA TRP A 11 3.42 -17.33 76.19
C TRP A 11 2.51 -16.70 75.13
N TRP A 12 1.88 -15.60 75.54
CA TRP A 12 1.06 -14.68 74.77
C TRP A 12 2.02 -13.85 73.88
N LEU A 13 1.72 -13.43 72.65
CA LEU A 13 0.69 -12.46 72.26
C LEU A 13 0.45 -12.52 70.73
N THR A 14 -0.82 -12.66 70.35
CA THR A 14 -1.53 -12.02 69.22
C THR A 14 -0.83 -11.88 67.85
N MET A 15 -1.18 -12.79 66.93
CA MET A 15 -1.13 -12.55 65.48
C MET A 15 -2.51 -12.84 64.89
N LEU A 16 -3.31 -11.80 64.67
CA LEU A 16 -4.46 -11.80 63.77
C LEU A 16 -4.97 -10.36 63.65
N MET A 17 -4.56 -9.67 62.59
CA MET A 17 -5.47 -8.77 61.89
C MET A 17 -4.87 -8.34 60.54
N ILE A 18 -5.74 -8.46 59.53
CA ILE A 18 -5.72 -7.77 58.24
C ILE A 18 -4.90 -8.47 57.15
N VAL A 19 -5.56 -9.49 56.60
CA VAL A 19 -5.63 -9.72 55.15
C VAL A 19 -6.09 -8.41 54.49
N ALA A 20 -5.15 -7.57 54.05
CA ALA A 20 -5.36 -6.53 53.03
C ALA A 20 -4.04 -5.77 52.77
N LEU A 21 -3.06 -6.39 52.10
CA LEU A 21 -1.91 -5.66 51.53
C LEU A 21 -1.16 -6.56 50.55
N LEU A 22 -1.85 -6.92 49.47
CA LEU A 22 -1.23 -7.39 48.21
C LEU A 22 -2.15 -6.98 47.06
N ALA A 23 -2.61 -5.73 47.08
CA ALA A 23 -2.91 -5.04 45.83
C ALA A 23 -1.54 -4.68 45.24
N MET A 24 -1.03 -5.55 44.37
CA MET A 24 -0.03 -5.15 43.40
C MET A 24 -0.55 -3.86 42.76
N GLN A 25 0.11 -2.73 43.02
CA GLN A 25 -0.03 -1.56 42.17
C GLN A 25 0.53 -1.98 40.81
N MET A 26 -0.33 -2.56 39.97
CA MET A 26 -0.15 -2.38 38.54
C MET A 26 -0.06 -0.87 38.34
N PRO A 27 0.94 -0.35 37.61
CA PRO A 27 0.89 1.05 37.24
C PRO A 27 -0.43 1.20 36.50
N ALA A 28 -1.33 2.00 37.07
CA ALA A 28 -2.47 2.50 36.32
C ALA A 28 -1.84 3.07 35.06
N LEU A 29 -2.12 2.47 33.91
CA LEU A 29 -1.76 3.04 32.62
C LEU A 29 -2.47 4.39 32.64
N ALA A 30 -1.73 5.45 32.99
CA ALA A 30 -2.24 6.79 32.89
C ALA A 30 -2.62 6.91 31.42
N LYS A 31 -3.93 6.96 31.15
CA LYS A 31 -4.40 7.42 29.86
C LYS A 31 -3.79 8.80 29.74
N ASP A 32 -2.75 8.91 28.92
CA ASP A 32 -2.17 10.18 28.58
C ASP A 32 -3.29 10.96 27.89
N THR A 33 -4.00 11.78 28.68
CA THR A 33 -5.17 12.53 28.21
C THR A 33 -4.77 13.79 27.46
N ASN A 34 -3.48 13.95 27.18
CA ASN A 34 -2.97 14.99 26.30
C ASN A 34 -3.44 14.71 24.88
N VAL A 35 -4.19 15.67 24.35
CA VAL A 35 -4.55 15.73 22.93
C VAL A 35 -3.25 15.76 22.15
N GLN A 36 -2.98 14.72 21.36
CA GLN A 36 -1.97 14.85 20.33
C GLN A 36 -2.55 15.80 19.28
N MET A 37 -1.94 16.97 19.15
CA MET A 37 -2.25 17.89 18.06
C MET A 37 -1.58 17.40 16.79
N LEU A 38 -2.20 17.67 15.65
CA LEU A 38 -1.60 17.41 14.35
C LEU A 38 -0.33 18.26 14.21
N ASP A 39 0.78 17.66 13.82
CA ASP A 39 2.02 18.39 13.59
C ASP A 39 1.89 19.24 12.32
N LYS A 40 2.36 20.50 12.36
CA LYS A 40 2.33 21.38 11.19
C LYS A 40 3.11 20.83 9.99
N GLY A 41 4.19 20.09 10.24
CA GLY A 41 4.97 19.41 9.21
C GLY A 41 5.22 20.27 7.96
N LYS A 42 5.09 19.65 6.78
CA LYS A 42 5.07 20.33 5.48
C LYS A 42 3.66 20.37 4.88
N TRP A 43 2.64 20.44 5.72
CA TRP A 43 1.27 20.60 5.25
C TRP A 43 1.10 21.91 4.50
N ALA A 44 0.29 21.90 3.44
CA ALA A 44 -0.25 23.12 2.87
C ALA A 44 -1.08 23.86 3.94
N PRO A 45 -0.90 25.17 4.17
CA PRO A 45 -1.49 25.84 5.33
C PRO A 45 -3.02 25.74 5.43
N ALA A 46 -3.75 25.87 4.31
CA ALA A 46 -5.21 25.77 4.32
C ALA A 46 -5.67 24.31 4.58
N THR A 47 -4.93 23.34 4.04
CA THR A 47 -5.18 21.91 4.24
C THR A 47 -4.93 21.49 5.68
N TYR A 48 -3.84 21.95 6.30
CA TYR A 48 -3.58 21.76 7.73
C TYR A 48 -4.76 22.25 8.57
N GLN A 49 -5.24 23.46 8.30
CA GLN A 49 -6.34 24.06 9.06
C GLN A 49 -7.61 23.23 8.95
N ALA A 50 -8.02 22.83 7.73
CA ALA A 50 -9.23 22.04 7.54
C ALA A 50 -9.16 20.66 8.23
N VAL A 51 -8.00 19.98 8.15
CA VAL A 51 -7.81 18.68 8.81
C VAL A 51 -7.80 18.84 10.33
N HIS A 52 -7.16 19.90 10.85
CA HIS A 52 -7.18 20.21 12.27
C HIS A 52 -8.61 20.46 12.79
N GLU A 53 -9.39 21.29 12.10
CA GLU A 53 -10.80 21.57 12.45
C GLU A 53 -11.67 20.31 12.40
N LEU A 54 -11.45 19.42 11.43
CA LEU A 54 -12.12 18.12 11.38
C LEU A 54 -11.82 17.28 12.63
N ILE A 55 -10.55 17.21 13.05
CA ILE A 55 -10.13 16.47 14.25
C ILE A 55 -10.75 17.07 15.50
N GLU A 56 -10.72 18.39 15.67
CA GLU A 56 -11.31 19.05 16.85
C GLU A 56 -12.83 18.81 16.92
N LYS A 57 -13.52 18.92 15.78
CA LYS A 57 -14.97 18.73 15.69
C LYS A 57 -15.42 17.32 16.04
N ASN A 58 -14.65 16.30 15.60
CA ASN A 58 -15.04 14.89 15.70
C ASN A 58 -14.25 14.10 16.74
N GLY A 59 -13.24 14.69 17.39
CA GLY A 59 -12.36 14.01 18.33
C GLY A 59 -12.97 13.82 19.73
N ILE A 60 -12.34 12.99 20.54
CA ILE A 60 -12.83 12.56 21.87
C ILE A 60 -13.06 13.70 22.88
N LYS A 61 -12.49 14.88 22.64
CA LYS A 61 -12.70 16.08 23.46
C LYS A 61 -13.88 16.95 22.98
N SER A 62 -14.42 16.69 21.79
CA SER A 62 -15.58 17.39 21.28
C SER A 62 -16.81 17.11 22.15
N ALA A 63 -17.59 18.15 22.44
CA ALA A 63 -18.84 18.02 23.21
C ALA A 63 -19.87 17.12 22.52
N SER A 64 -19.77 16.95 21.20
CA SER A 64 -20.66 16.08 20.40
C SER A 64 -20.11 14.65 20.23
N TYR A 65 -18.93 14.33 20.79
CA TYR A 65 -18.34 13.01 20.64
C TYR A 65 -19.17 11.91 21.31
N ASN A 66 -19.43 10.83 20.58
CA ASN A 66 -20.14 9.67 21.08
C ASN A 66 -19.27 8.41 20.96
N ALA A 67 -18.77 7.91 22.09
CA ALA A 67 -17.93 6.71 22.12
C ALA A 67 -18.63 5.44 21.59
N LYS A 68 -19.97 5.40 21.57
CA LYS A 68 -20.75 4.29 20.99
C LYS A 68 -20.94 4.40 19.47
N LYS A 69 -20.61 5.56 18.89
CA LYS A 69 -20.66 5.86 17.46
C LYS A 69 -19.33 6.51 17.07
N LYS A 70 -18.25 5.77 17.27
CA LYS A 70 -16.89 6.26 17.08
C LYS A 70 -16.66 6.60 15.60
N PRO A 71 -16.20 7.83 15.27
CA PRO A 71 -15.87 8.18 13.90
C PRO A 71 -14.66 7.39 13.39
N TYR A 72 -14.54 7.27 12.07
CA TYR A 72 -13.37 6.67 11.44
C TYR A 72 -13.00 7.36 10.12
N ALA A 73 -11.75 7.17 9.72
CA ALA A 73 -11.13 7.70 8.52
C ALA A 73 -10.58 6.57 7.66
N VAL A 74 -10.58 6.77 6.34
CA VAL A 74 -10.05 5.81 5.36
C VAL A 74 -8.95 6.47 4.53
N PHE A 75 -7.87 5.75 4.28
CA PHE A 75 -6.75 6.20 3.48
C PHE A 75 -6.48 5.20 2.37
N ASP A 76 -6.19 5.68 1.17
CA ASP A 76 -5.39 4.89 0.23
C ASP A 76 -3.93 4.78 0.71
N TRP A 77 -3.20 3.82 0.16
CA TRP A 77 -1.81 3.56 0.55
C TRP A 77 -0.81 4.20 -0.42
N ASP A 78 -0.73 3.67 -1.63
CA ASP A 78 0.31 4.00 -2.60
C ASP A 78 0.12 5.41 -3.13
N ASN A 79 1.20 6.21 -3.18
CA ASN A 79 1.18 7.64 -3.51
C ASN A 79 0.32 8.57 -2.62
N THR A 80 -0.49 8.02 -1.71
CA THR A 80 -1.30 8.76 -0.73
C THR A 80 -0.64 8.78 0.64
N SER A 81 -0.38 7.60 1.21
CA SER A 81 0.21 7.41 2.54
C SER A 81 1.73 7.30 2.51
N ILE A 82 2.29 6.85 1.38
CA ILE A 82 3.71 6.82 1.07
C ILE A 82 3.98 7.54 -0.26
N MET A 83 5.24 7.85 -0.54
CA MET A 83 5.65 8.22 -1.90
C MET A 83 5.90 6.98 -2.74
N HIS A 84 5.34 7.00 -3.96
CA HIS A 84 5.33 5.89 -4.91
C HIS A 84 4.56 4.67 -4.39
N ASP A 85 4.78 3.51 -5.02
CA ASP A 85 3.90 2.35 -4.95
C ASP A 85 4.68 1.13 -4.43
N THR A 86 4.17 0.54 -3.35
CA THR A 86 4.81 -0.59 -2.67
C THR A 86 4.73 -1.88 -3.47
N GLU A 87 3.66 -2.09 -4.23
CA GLU A 87 3.43 -3.29 -5.04
C GLU A 87 4.30 -3.23 -6.31
N GLU A 88 4.36 -2.07 -6.96
CA GLU A 88 5.24 -1.86 -8.12
C GLU A 88 6.72 -1.96 -7.71
N ALA A 89 7.11 -1.37 -6.58
CA ALA A 89 8.48 -1.52 -6.06
C ALA A 89 8.80 -2.99 -5.75
N LEU A 90 7.86 -3.72 -5.13
CA LEU A 90 7.99 -5.16 -4.87
C LEU A 90 8.08 -5.97 -6.17
N PHE A 91 7.32 -5.63 -7.20
CA PHE A 91 7.40 -6.28 -8.51
C PHE A 91 8.79 -6.10 -9.13
N VAL A 92 9.33 -4.88 -9.12
CA VAL A 92 10.70 -4.62 -9.60
C VAL A 92 11.74 -5.34 -8.74
N TYR A 93 11.54 -5.38 -7.42
CA TYR A 93 12.40 -6.15 -6.51
C TYR A 93 12.37 -7.64 -6.85
N GLN A 94 11.18 -8.20 -7.08
CA GLN A 94 10.99 -9.61 -7.43
C GLN A 94 11.69 -9.97 -8.74
N ILE A 95 11.61 -9.10 -9.75
CA ILE A 95 12.36 -9.23 -11.01
C ILE A 95 13.86 -9.26 -10.71
N ASN A 96 14.37 -8.27 -9.98
CA ASN A 96 15.81 -8.12 -9.73
C ASN A 96 16.42 -9.25 -8.89
N HIS A 97 15.61 -9.95 -8.09
CA HIS A 97 16.07 -11.04 -7.22
C HIS A 97 15.65 -12.43 -7.71
N LEU A 98 14.93 -12.49 -8.85
CA LEU A 98 14.32 -13.72 -9.37
C LEU A 98 13.52 -14.48 -8.30
N ALA A 99 12.81 -13.72 -7.46
CA ALA A 99 12.13 -14.23 -6.28
C ALA A 99 10.77 -14.84 -6.66
N TYR A 100 10.80 -15.96 -7.38
CA TYR A 100 9.62 -16.67 -7.87
C TYR A 100 9.60 -18.11 -7.35
N LYS A 101 8.40 -18.65 -7.10
CA LYS A 101 8.19 -20.07 -6.76
C LYS A 101 7.47 -20.83 -7.88
N LEU A 102 7.86 -20.51 -9.11
CA LEU A 102 7.22 -21.00 -10.32
C LEU A 102 8.22 -21.81 -11.15
N THR A 103 7.81 -22.99 -11.58
CA THR A 103 8.44 -23.65 -12.73
C THR A 103 8.22 -22.80 -13.99
N PRO A 104 9.02 -22.98 -15.07
CA PRO A 104 8.80 -22.23 -16.31
C PRO A 104 7.40 -22.44 -16.93
N GLU A 105 6.83 -23.63 -16.79
CA GLU A 105 5.47 -23.91 -17.23
C GLU A 105 4.43 -23.13 -16.42
N GLU A 106 4.54 -23.14 -15.09
CA GLU A 106 3.63 -22.37 -14.23
C GLU A 106 3.78 -20.87 -14.47
N PHE A 107 5.01 -20.36 -14.60
CA PHE A 107 5.27 -18.96 -14.93
C PHE A 107 4.59 -18.56 -16.24
N GLY A 108 4.72 -19.37 -17.29
CA GLY A 108 4.05 -19.14 -18.57
C GLY A 108 2.52 -19.09 -18.47
N LYS A 109 1.92 -19.90 -17.58
CA LYS A 109 0.48 -19.87 -17.30
C LYS A 109 0.08 -18.63 -16.49
N VAL A 110 0.85 -18.30 -15.46
CA VAL A 110 0.61 -17.15 -14.57
C VAL A 110 0.59 -15.84 -15.35
N ILE A 111 1.60 -15.57 -16.18
CA ILE A 111 1.67 -14.29 -16.93
C ILE A 111 0.56 -14.12 -17.98
N ARG A 112 -0.18 -15.18 -18.31
CA ARG A 112 -1.35 -15.16 -19.22
C ARG A 112 -2.69 -15.17 -18.49
N THR A 113 -2.69 -15.27 -17.16
CA THR A 113 -3.92 -15.44 -16.38
C THR A 113 -4.84 -14.23 -16.53
N ASN A 114 -6.04 -14.46 -17.07
CA ASN A 114 -7.09 -13.46 -17.31
C ASN A 114 -6.72 -12.30 -18.25
N VAL A 115 -5.60 -12.42 -19.00
CA VAL A 115 -5.21 -11.42 -19.98
C VAL A 115 -5.83 -11.78 -21.34
N PRO A 116 -6.62 -10.90 -21.97
CA PRO A 116 -7.13 -11.13 -23.31
C PRO A 116 -6.00 -11.34 -24.32
N GLU A 117 -6.20 -12.28 -25.25
CA GLU A 117 -5.25 -12.52 -26.34
C GLU A 117 -5.26 -11.37 -27.36
N GLY A 118 -4.15 -11.21 -28.07
CA GLY A 118 -4.00 -10.23 -29.15
C GLY A 118 -2.95 -9.15 -28.88
N PRO A 119 -2.91 -8.09 -29.72
CA PRO A 119 -1.99 -6.98 -29.55
C PRO A 119 -2.40 -6.08 -28.37
N PHE A 120 -1.40 -5.51 -27.71
CA PHE A 120 -1.60 -4.42 -26.75
C PHE A 120 -1.96 -3.10 -27.47
N SER A 121 -2.31 -2.07 -26.69
CA SER A 121 -2.68 -0.74 -27.19
C SER A 121 -1.58 -0.16 -28.09
N ASP A 122 -1.94 0.81 -28.93
CA ASP A 122 -1.01 1.43 -29.89
C ASP A 122 0.21 2.11 -29.22
N SER A 123 0.12 2.39 -27.92
CA SER A 123 1.20 2.91 -27.08
C SER A 123 2.29 1.86 -26.80
N TYR A 124 1.99 0.57 -26.93
CA TYR A 124 2.88 -0.55 -26.60
C TYR A 124 3.35 -1.28 -27.85
N LYS A 125 4.30 -0.66 -28.53
CA LYS A 125 5.00 -1.19 -29.70
C LYS A 125 6.44 -1.51 -29.35
N ASN A 126 7.05 -2.42 -30.10
CA ASN A 126 8.49 -2.65 -30.01
C ASN A 126 9.26 -1.46 -30.64
N VAL A 127 10.58 -1.47 -30.51
CA VAL A 127 11.45 -0.37 -30.98
C VAL A 127 11.36 -0.14 -32.50
N ASP A 128 10.93 -1.15 -33.26
CA ASP A 128 10.71 -1.04 -34.71
C ASP A 128 9.29 -0.55 -35.06
N GLY A 129 8.49 -0.15 -34.06
CA GLY A 129 7.13 0.37 -34.24
C GLY A 129 6.09 -0.72 -34.54
N LYS A 130 6.40 -2.00 -34.34
CA LYS A 130 5.44 -3.10 -34.56
C LYS A 130 4.64 -3.37 -33.29
N PRO A 131 3.34 -3.71 -33.39
CA PRO A 131 2.53 -4.13 -32.24
C PRO A 131 3.15 -5.33 -31.53
N VAL A 132 3.15 -5.29 -30.19
CA VAL A 132 3.51 -6.44 -29.36
C VAL A 132 2.23 -7.17 -28.94
N THR A 133 2.22 -8.50 -29.04
CA THR A 133 1.09 -9.33 -28.60
C THR A 133 1.42 -10.09 -27.32
N LEU A 134 0.39 -10.50 -26.58
CA LEU A 134 0.54 -11.36 -25.40
C LEU A 134 1.33 -12.63 -25.72
N ASP A 135 0.95 -13.39 -26.75
CA ASP A 135 1.66 -14.62 -27.13
C ASP A 135 3.15 -14.39 -27.43
N ALA A 136 3.46 -13.32 -28.17
CA ALA A 136 4.83 -13.03 -28.59
C ALA A 136 5.72 -12.74 -27.38
N ILE A 137 5.32 -11.80 -26.52
CA ILE A 137 6.13 -11.43 -25.35
C ILE A 137 6.16 -12.52 -24.30
N ALA A 138 5.05 -13.23 -24.09
CA ALA A 138 4.99 -14.31 -23.13
C ALA A 138 5.72 -15.58 -23.62
N THR A 139 5.94 -15.76 -24.93
CA THR A 139 6.86 -16.78 -25.45
C THR A 139 8.30 -16.45 -25.07
N ASP A 140 8.72 -15.21 -25.34
CA ASP A 140 10.09 -14.76 -25.07
C ASP A 140 10.40 -14.83 -23.57
N LEU A 141 9.49 -14.33 -22.73
CA LEU A 141 9.60 -14.38 -21.28
C LEU A 141 9.75 -15.80 -20.72
N VAL A 142 9.02 -16.77 -21.27
CA VAL A 142 9.15 -18.17 -20.85
C VAL A 142 10.52 -18.73 -21.24
N ALA A 143 11.06 -18.36 -22.39
CA ALA A 143 12.40 -18.78 -22.80
C ALA A 143 13.48 -18.21 -21.87
N ASP A 144 13.42 -16.91 -21.57
CA ASP A 144 14.36 -16.27 -20.65
C ASP A 144 14.24 -16.85 -19.24
N TYR A 145 13.01 -16.96 -18.73
CA TYR A 145 12.78 -17.51 -17.39
C TYR A 145 13.20 -18.98 -17.30
N THR A 146 13.07 -19.77 -18.37
CA THR A 146 13.60 -21.14 -18.41
C THR A 146 15.11 -21.16 -18.24
N TYR A 147 15.84 -20.28 -18.93
CA TYR A 147 17.28 -20.13 -18.75
C TYR A 147 17.61 -19.75 -17.30
N LEU A 148 16.95 -18.72 -16.76
CA LEU A 148 17.20 -18.22 -15.40
C LEU A 148 16.90 -19.31 -14.35
N TYR A 149 15.81 -20.05 -14.52
CA TYR A 149 15.41 -21.16 -13.65
C TYR A 149 16.45 -22.29 -13.62
N GLN A 150 17.03 -22.63 -14.79
CA GLN A 150 18.04 -23.68 -14.90
C GLN A 150 19.44 -23.24 -14.46
N ASN A 151 19.71 -21.93 -14.37
CA ASN A 151 21.05 -21.42 -14.10
C ASN A 151 21.19 -20.79 -12.71
N TYR A 152 20.15 -20.19 -12.15
CA TYR A 152 20.21 -19.52 -10.85
C TYR A 152 20.13 -20.50 -9.68
N GLN A 153 21.06 -20.38 -8.71
CA GLN A 153 21.11 -21.20 -7.50
C GLN A 153 19.89 -21.04 -6.58
N GLY A 154 19.18 -19.89 -6.65
CA GLY A 154 17.91 -19.71 -5.94
C GLY A 154 16.76 -20.51 -6.52
N LEU A 155 16.96 -21.16 -7.69
CA LEU A 155 15.99 -21.98 -8.41
C LEU A 155 16.54 -23.40 -8.60
N LYS A 156 16.88 -23.82 -9.83
CA LYS A 156 17.39 -25.17 -10.14
C LYS A 156 18.81 -25.20 -10.68
N GLY A 157 19.48 -24.06 -10.75
CA GLY A 157 20.86 -23.97 -11.21
C GLY A 157 21.89 -23.89 -10.10
N THR A 158 23.06 -23.36 -10.44
CA THR A 158 24.22 -23.28 -9.55
C THR A 158 24.91 -21.91 -9.55
N LYS A 159 24.57 -21.02 -10.49
CA LYS A 159 25.15 -19.68 -10.57
C LYS A 159 24.57 -18.77 -9.51
N SER A 160 25.38 -17.85 -9.00
CA SER A 160 24.96 -16.79 -8.09
C SER A 160 23.95 -15.83 -8.75
N LEU A 161 23.28 -15.01 -7.93
CA LEU A 161 22.38 -13.96 -8.42
C LEU A 161 23.15 -12.94 -9.29
N GLU A 162 24.37 -12.57 -8.89
CA GLU A 162 25.23 -11.66 -9.63
C GLU A 162 25.54 -12.19 -11.03
N GLU A 163 25.92 -13.46 -11.14
CA GLU A 163 26.23 -14.09 -12.43
C GLU A 163 25.02 -14.14 -13.37
N VAL A 164 23.82 -14.47 -12.88
CA VAL A 164 22.62 -14.54 -13.74
C VAL A 164 22.10 -13.16 -14.09
N THR A 165 22.17 -12.19 -13.19
CA THR A 165 21.71 -10.81 -13.45
C THR A 165 22.64 -10.05 -14.40
N ALA A 166 23.86 -10.52 -14.62
CA ALA A 166 24.78 -10.02 -15.64
C ALA A 166 24.49 -10.58 -17.05
N THR A 167 23.54 -11.51 -17.22
CA THR A 167 23.26 -12.16 -18.52
C THR A 167 22.30 -11.36 -19.40
N GLU A 168 22.38 -11.56 -20.72
CA GLU A 168 21.41 -10.98 -21.66
C GLU A 168 19.99 -11.51 -21.42
N GLN A 169 19.83 -12.78 -21.01
CA GLN A 169 18.53 -13.36 -20.68
C GLN A 169 17.86 -12.65 -19.51
N PHE A 170 18.64 -12.26 -18.49
CA PHE A 170 18.10 -11.45 -17.41
C PHE A 170 17.70 -10.04 -17.88
N ALA A 171 18.52 -9.40 -18.72
CA ALA A 171 18.21 -8.09 -19.27
C ALA A 171 16.93 -8.11 -20.14
N ASP A 172 16.75 -9.16 -20.96
CA ASP A 172 15.54 -9.36 -21.78
C ASP A 172 14.33 -9.64 -20.90
N PHE A 173 14.43 -10.59 -19.95
CA PHE A 173 13.39 -10.91 -18.97
C PHE A 173 12.90 -9.68 -18.22
N LYS A 174 13.83 -8.89 -17.66
CA LYS A 174 13.51 -7.69 -16.88
C LYS A 174 12.78 -6.65 -17.72
N ALA A 175 13.29 -6.34 -18.91
CA ALA A 175 12.66 -5.35 -19.78
C ALA A 175 11.29 -5.81 -20.27
N LYS A 176 11.16 -7.07 -20.71
CA LYS A 176 9.90 -7.61 -21.24
C LYS A 176 8.85 -7.85 -20.16
N LEU A 177 9.23 -8.25 -18.95
CA LEU A 177 8.25 -8.52 -17.89
C LEU A 177 7.66 -7.21 -17.37
N PHE A 178 8.48 -6.18 -17.21
CA PHE A 178 7.97 -4.86 -16.85
C PHE A 178 7.17 -4.23 -18.00
N PHE A 179 7.60 -4.38 -19.26
CA PHE A 179 6.81 -3.95 -20.42
C PHE A 179 5.45 -4.63 -20.44
N LEU A 180 5.38 -5.95 -20.19
CA LEU A 180 4.12 -6.70 -20.15
C LEU A 180 3.19 -6.15 -19.08
N TYR A 181 3.71 -5.88 -17.88
CA TYR A 181 2.94 -5.26 -16.79
C TYR A 181 2.34 -3.92 -17.20
N GLU A 182 3.14 -3.01 -17.75
CA GLU A 182 2.66 -1.69 -18.20
C GLU A 182 1.62 -1.85 -19.35
N ALA A 183 1.89 -2.74 -20.30
CA ALA A 183 1.03 -2.97 -21.46
C ALA A 183 -0.34 -3.52 -21.08
N ILE A 184 -0.40 -4.46 -20.13
CA ILE A 184 -1.67 -5.00 -19.62
C ILE A 184 -2.49 -3.89 -18.94
N ASN A 185 -1.86 -3.09 -18.08
CA ASN A 185 -2.53 -2.03 -17.32
C ASN A 185 -3.10 -0.92 -18.20
N ASP A 186 -2.43 -0.56 -19.29
CA ASP A 186 -2.92 0.49 -20.20
C ASP A 186 -3.91 -0.02 -21.25
N THR A 187 -3.78 -1.29 -21.67
CA THR A 187 -4.65 -1.88 -22.70
C THR A 187 -5.98 -2.36 -22.14
N HIS A 188 -5.97 -2.89 -20.91
CA HIS A 188 -7.12 -3.56 -20.31
C HIS A 188 -7.63 -2.83 -19.07
N SER A 189 -8.79 -3.25 -18.55
CA SER A 189 -9.36 -2.62 -17.35
C SER A 189 -8.50 -2.86 -16.11
N ASN A 190 -8.63 -1.99 -15.11
CA ASN A 190 -7.98 -2.17 -13.80
C ASN A 190 -8.37 -3.50 -13.12
N THR A 191 -9.53 -4.08 -13.46
CA THR A 191 -9.95 -5.40 -12.99
C THR A 191 -9.15 -6.57 -13.58
N ILE A 192 -8.37 -6.32 -14.64
CA ILE A 192 -7.43 -7.28 -15.23
C ILE A 192 -6.01 -6.92 -14.80
N GLY A 193 -5.57 -5.68 -15.03
CA GLY A 193 -4.17 -5.28 -14.82
C GLY A 193 -3.70 -5.31 -13.36
N TYR A 194 -4.54 -4.88 -12.42
CA TYR A 194 -4.10 -4.76 -11.02
C TYR A 194 -3.97 -6.12 -10.34
N PRO A 195 -4.93 -7.05 -10.47
CA PRO A 195 -4.74 -8.41 -9.95
C PRO A 195 -3.58 -9.17 -10.61
N TRP A 196 -3.26 -8.87 -11.88
CA TRP A 196 -2.28 -9.63 -12.66
C TRP A 196 -0.90 -9.69 -12.01
N VAL A 197 -0.41 -8.55 -11.50
CA VAL A 197 0.94 -8.49 -10.89
C VAL A 197 1.02 -9.34 -9.61
N LEU A 198 -0.10 -9.43 -8.88
CA LEU A 198 -0.20 -10.21 -7.65
C LEU A 198 -0.08 -11.72 -7.92
N TYR A 199 -0.51 -12.20 -9.10
CA TYR A 199 -0.47 -13.62 -9.43
C TYR A 199 0.94 -14.20 -9.49
N LEU A 200 1.97 -13.36 -9.60
CA LEU A 200 3.38 -13.78 -9.55
C LEU A 200 3.81 -14.29 -8.15
N PHE A 201 3.01 -14.07 -7.11
CA PHE A 201 3.20 -14.67 -5.78
C PHE A 201 2.69 -16.12 -5.67
N THR A 202 2.18 -16.71 -6.76
CA THR A 202 1.72 -18.10 -6.76
C THR A 202 2.77 -19.05 -6.18
N ASN A 203 2.31 -20.03 -5.40
CA ASN A 203 3.10 -21.00 -4.61
C ASN A 203 3.82 -20.43 -3.37
N MET A 204 3.82 -19.11 -3.15
CA MET A 204 4.35 -18.51 -1.91
C MET A 204 3.33 -18.59 -0.77
N THR A 205 3.81 -18.64 0.47
CA THR A 205 2.97 -18.36 1.64
C THR A 205 2.83 -16.85 1.85
N VAL A 206 1.79 -16.41 2.55
CA VAL A 206 1.62 -14.99 2.94
C VAL A 206 2.85 -14.45 3.69
N LYS A 207 3.44 -15.27 4.57
CA LYS A 207 4.66 -14.90 5.31
C LYS A 207 5.84 -14.62 4.38
N GLU A 208 6.00 -15.42 3.33
CA GLU A 208 7.08 -15.23 2.34
C GLU A 208 6.87 -13.95 1.53
N VAL A 209 5.63 -13.64 1.15
CA VAL A 209 5.29 -12.36 0.49
C VAL A 209 5.59 -11.19 1.41
N GLN A 210 5.21 -11.27 2.69
CA GLN A 210 5.49 -10.21 3.67
C GLN A 210 6.99 -9.99 3.88
N GLN A 211 7.79 -11.06 3.93
CA GLN A 211 9.25 -10.95 4.00
C GLN A 211 9.85 -10.30 2.76
N LEU A 212 9.33 -10.64 1.57
CA LEU A 212 9.76 -10.04 0.32
C LEU A 212 9.39 -8.56 0.25
N ALA A 213 8.17 -8.22 0.65
CA ALA A 213 7.68 -6.85 0.76
C ALA A 213 8.55 -6.05 1.74
N GLU A 214 8.88 -6.58 2.91
CA GLU A 214 9.74 -5.89 3.88
C GLU A 214 11.12 -5.59 3.31
N ALA A 215 11.76 -6.56 2.65
CA ALA A 215 13.06 -6.37 2.02
C ALA A 215 13.01 -5.36 0.86
N SER A 216 11.95 -5.42 0.03
CA SER A 216 11.71 -4.45 -1.04
C SER A 216 11.55 -3.04 -0.50
N ASN A 217 10.75 -2.88 0.56
CA ASN A 217 10.47 -1.61 1.20
C ASN A 217 11.75 -0.98 1.77
N ASP A 218 12.54 -1.76 2.52
CA ASP A 218 13.82 -1.31 3.08
C ASP A 218 14.80 -0.87 1.99
N LEU A 219 14.90 -1.63 0.88
CA LEU A 219 15.73 -1.24 -0.27
C LEU A 219 15.20 0.05 -0.92
N GLY A 220 13.91 0.09 -1.23
CA GLY A 220 13.28 1.21 -1.94
C GLY A 220 13.39 2.53 -1.18
N LEU A 221 13.33 2.50 0.16
CA LEU A 221 13.55 3.69 1.00
C LEU A 221 14.96 4.27 0.85
N GLY A 222 15.96 3.44 0.55
CA GLY A 222 17.35 3.86 0.32
C GLY A 222 17.65 4.28 -1.12
N MET A 223 16.74 4.01 -2.07
CA MET A 223 16.97 4.30 -3.49
C MET A 223 16.77 5.79 -3.83
N ALA A 224 17.48 6.24 -4.85
CA ALA A 224 17.25 7.53 -5.49
C ALA A 224 15.87 7.54 -6.16
N ILE A 225 15.26 8.73 -6.17
CA ILE A 225 14.07 8.97 -6.98
C ILE A 225 14.54 9.40 -8.36
N GLU A 226 14.41 8.48 -9.32
CA GLU A 226 14.81 8.70 -10.69
C GLU A 226 14.00 7.81 -11.64
N LYS A 227 13.91 8.25 -12.90
CA LYS A 227 13.32 7.44 -13.96
C LYS A 227 14.40 6.56 -14.57
N VAL A 228 14.28 5.25 -14.41
CA VAL A 228 15.13 4.26 -15.06
C VAL A 228 14.43 3.70 -16.29
N THR A 229 15.21 3.39 -17.33
CA THR A 229 14.71 2.80 -18.58
C THR A 229 15.49 1.54 -18.89
N TRP A 230 14.77 0.45 -19.16
CA TRP A 230 15.36 -0.83 -19.58
C TRP A 230 15.04 -1.06 -21.05
N THR A 231 16.06 -1.43 -21.83
CA THR A 231 15.91 -1.84 -23.23
C THR A 231 16.32 -3.30 -23.34
N SER A 232 15.46 -4.12 -23.93
CA SER A 232 15.74 -5.53 -24.12
C SER A 232 16.85 -5.72 -25.19
N PRO A 233 17.73 -6.73 -25.09
CA PRO A 233 18.88 -6.86 -25.98
C PRO A 233 18.49 -7.28 -27.40
N LYS A 234 19.20 -6.74 -28.41
CA LYS A 234 18.95 -7.05 -29.82
C LYS A 234 19.18 -8.52 -30.18
N SER A 235 20.14 -9.17 -29.52
CA SER A 235 20.47 -10.59 -29.67
C SER A 235 19.31 -11.51 -29.25
N LEU A 236 18.44 -11.05 -28.34
CA LEU A 236 17.26 -11.77 -27.85
C LEU A 236 15.97 -11.04 -28.22
N ALA A 237 15.92 -10.40 -29.40
CA ALA A 237 14.73 -9.72 -29.88
C ALA A 237 13.48 -10.63 -29.82
N GLY A 238 13.64 -11.94 -30.05
CA GLY A 238 12.55 -12.90 -29.89
C GLY A 238 11.38 -12.62 -30.81
N LYS A 239 10.18 -13.08 -30.43
CA LYS A 239 8.95 -12.82 -31.17
C LYS A 239 8.41 -11.41 -30.94
N ALA A 240 8.58 -10.85 -29.74
CA ALA A 240 8.09 -9.52 -29.43
C ALA A 240 8.92 -8.40 -30.09
N GLY A 241 10.15 -8.70 -30.48
CA GLY A 241 11.14 -7.70 -30.86
C GLY A 241 11.74 -7.03 -29.62
N VAL A 242 12.60 -6.04 -29.87
CA VAL A 242 13.21 -5.26 -28.78
C VAL A 242 12.18 -4.33 -28.16
N VAL A 243 12.00 -4.39 -26.84
CA VAL A 243 11.08 -3.52 -26.11
C VAL A 243 11.83 -2.55 -25.21
N LYS A 244 11.14 -1.48 -24.79
CA LYS A 244 11.61 -0.52 -23.79
C LYS A 244 10.55 -0.33 -22.74
N ALA A 245 10.95 -0.37 -21.48
CA ALA A 245 10.07 -0.13 -20.33
C ALA A 245 10.73 0.90 -19.41
N SER A 246 9.93 1.68 -18.67
CA SER A 246 10.47 2.70 -17.77
C SER A 246 9.77 2.68 -16.42
N HIS A 247 10.53 2.82 -15.35
CA HIS A 247 10.00 2.84 -13.99
C HIS A 247 10.61 4.01 -13.22
N THR A 248 9.85 4.58 -12.28
CA THR A 248 10.38 5.59 -11.36
C THR A 248 10.72 4.91 -10.03
N THR A 249 12.00 4.87 -9.69
CA THR A 249 12.48 4.19 -8.48
C THR A 249 12.32 5.04 -7.22
N GLY A 250 12.55 4.41 -6.07
CA GLY A 250 12.58 5.07 -4.77
C GLY A 250 11.23 5.08 -4.09
N LEU A 251 11.22 4.82 -2.79
CA LEU A 251 10.06 4.96 -1.90
C LEU A 251 10.39 6.03 -0.85
N ARG A 252 9.39 6.74 -0.34
CA ARG A 252 9.56 7.57 0.87
C ARG A 252 8.41 7.33 1.83
N LEU A 253 8.75 7.29 3.11
CA LEU A 253 7.77 7.47 4.17
C LEU A 253 7.23 8.90 4.12
N THR A 254 5.95 9.06 4.39
CA THR A 254 5.32 10.37 4.53
C THR A 254 5.02 10.61 6.00
N SER A 255 5.96 11.26 6.69
CA SER A 255 5.89 11.54 8.13
C SER A 255 4.61 12.26 8.54
N GLU A 256 4.10 13.14 7.69
CA GLU A 256 2.89 13.91 7.90
C GLU A 256 1.64 13.01 7.90
N VAL A 257 1.58 12.00 7.02
CA VAL A 257 0.49 11.02 7.04
C VAL A 257 0.61 10.09 8.25
N ALA A 258 1.82 9.63 8.57
CA ALA A 258 2.05 8.85 9.79
C ALA A 258 1.62 9.62 11.05
N ASN A 259 1.98 10.90 11.16
CA ASN A 259 1.54 11.77 12.25
C ASN A 259 0.02 11.94 12.26
N LEU A 260 -0.62 12.16 11.10
CA LEU A 260 -2.08 12.26 10.99
C LEU A 260 -2.78 10.98 11.46
N MET A 261 -2.35 9.81 11.00
CA MET A 261 -2.94 8.53 11.39
C MET A 261 -2.81 8.27 12.90
N ASN A 262 -1.65 8.56 13.49
CA ASN A 262 -1.46 8.48 14.94
C ASN A 262 -2.35 9.48 15.69
N THR A 263 -2.41 10.73 15.22
CA THR A 263 -3.20 11.81 15.80
C THR A 263 -4.70 11.49 15.78
N LEU A 264 -5.22 10.98 14.65
CA LEU A 264 -6.63 10.55 14.54
C LEU A 264 -6.95 9.48 15.59
N ARG A 265 -6.13 8.43 15.68
CA ARG A 265 -6.34 7.34 16.66
C ARG A 265 -6.27 7.84 18.10
N ALA A 266 -5.29 8.70 18.43
CA ALA A 266 -5.16 9.32 19.75
C ALA A 266 -6.38 10.19 20.11
N ASN A 267 -7.03 10.80 19.12
CA ASN A 267 -8.25 11.58 19.27
C ASN A 267 -9.54 10.77 19.16
N GLY A 268 -9.46 9.43 19.21
CA GLY A 268 -10.66 8.58 19.18
C GLY A 268 -11.33 8.50 17.81
N ILE A 269 -10.59 8.72 16.72
CA ILE A 269 -11.04 8.47 15.35
C ILE A 269 -10.28 7.23 14.84
N ASP A 270 -11.00 6.15 14.53
CA ASP A 270 -10.35 4.94 14.00
C ASP A 270 -9.80 5.19 12.59
N VAL A 271 -8.72 4.50 12.22
CA VAL A 271 -8.05 4.69 10.93
C VAL A 271 -7.96 3.36 10.21
N TYR A 272 -8.41 3.34 8.96
CA TYR A 272 -8.35 2.20 8.06
C TYR A 272 -7.60 2.56 6.78
N VAL A 273 -7.00 1.54 6.16
CA VAL A 273 -6.44 1.62 4.82
C VAL A 273 -7.29 0.78 3.89
N VAL A 274 -7.63 1.34 2.73
CA VAL A 274 -8.28 0.63 1.61
C VAL A 274 -7.43 0.85 0.36
N SER A 275 -6.59 -0.13 0.04
CA SER A 275 -5.61 -0.07 -1.06
C SER A 275 -5.99 -0.99 -2.22
N ALA A 276 -5.53 -0.64 -3.41
CA ALA A 276 -5.62 -1.49 -4.60
C ALA A 276 -4.43 -2.49 -4.72
N SER A 277 -3.44 -2.38 -3.84
CA SER A 277 -2.33 -3.33 -3.71
C SER A 277 -2.73 -4.55 -2.88
N LEU A 278 -1.89 -5.60 -2.87
CA LEU A 278 -2.16 -6.80 -2.07
C LEU A 278 -2.19 -6.45 -0.59
N GLU A 279 -3.25 -6.86 0.11
CA GLU A 279 -3.49 -6.53 1.52
C GLU A 279 -2.28 -6.87 2.40
N ASP A 280 -1.67 -8.04 2.16
CA ASP A 280 -0.52 -8.52 2.92
C ASP A 280 0.78 -7.75 2.63
N VAL A 281 0.92 -7.14 1.45
CA VAL A 281 2.07 -6.29 1.10
C VAL A 281 1.94 -4.94 1.81
N VAL A 282 0.76 -4.31 1.70
CA VAL A 282 0.48 -3.01 2.35
C VAL A 282 0.64 -3.11 3.87
N ARG A 283 0.21 -4.23 4.46
CA ARG A 283 0.29 -4.47 5.90
C ARG A 283 1.73 -4.35 6.43
N VAL A 284 2.74 -4.70 5.66
CA VAL A 284 4.14 -4.60 6.08
C VAL A 284 4.52 -3.16 6.37
N PHE A 285 4.27 -2.26 5.42
CA PHE A 285 4.54 -0.82 5.60
C PHE A 285 3.66 -0.19 6.68
N ALA A 286 2.37 -0.53 6.67
CA ALA A 286 1.38 0.11 7.51
C ALA A 286 1.48 -0.24 9.01
N THR A 287 1.99 -1.44 9.33
CA THR A 287 1.91 -1.99 10.69
C THR A 287 3.26 -2.13 11.39
N LEU A 288 4.36 -2.33 10.66
CA LEU A 288 5.67 -2.50 11.30
C LEU A 288 6.13 -1.18 11.93
N PRO A 289 6.49 -1.16 13.23
CA PRO A 289 6.83 0.07 13.93
C PRO A 289 7.96 0.89 13.31
N LYS A 290 8.90 0.22 12.61
CA LYS A 290 10.05 0.87 11.96
C LYS A 290 9.65 1.87 10.86
N TYR A 291 8.42 1.77 10.32
CA TYR A 291 7.91 2.70 9.31
C TYR A 291 7.01 3.81 9.87
N GLY A 292 6.66 3.76 11.17
CA GLY A 292 6.03 4.88 11.88
C GLY A 292 4.51 5.03 11.76
N TYR A 293 3.82 4.28 10.89
CA TYR A 293 2.36 4.37 10.73
C TYR A 293 1.58 3.66 11.83
N ASN A 294 2.12 2.58 12.41
CA ASN A 294 1.63 1.87 13.59
C ASN A 294 0.13 1.50 13.52
N LEU A 295 -0.38 1.14 12.33
CA LEU A 295 -1.78 0.72 12.19
C LEU A 295 -1.98 -0.70 12.75
N PRO A 296 -3.15 -0.99 13.33
CA PRO A 296 -3.56 -2.37 13.59
C PRO A 296 -3.64 -3.16 12.28
N SER A 297 -3.21 -4.42 12.32
CA SER A 297 -3.16 -5.29 11.14
C SER A 297 -4.55 -5.52 10.52
N GLU A 298 -5.57 -5.61 11.36
CA GLU A 298 -6.97 -5.80 11.00
C GLU A 298 -7.61 -4.56 10.35
N ASN A 299 -6.92 -3.41 10.38
CA ASN A 299 -7.39 -2.17 9.77
C ASN A 299 -6.86 -1.97 8.34
N ILE A 300 -6.10 -2.93 7.82
CA ILE A 300 -5.57 -2.91 6.46
C ILE A 300 -6.47 -3.77 5.57
N ILE A 301 -7.12 -3.14 4.61
CA ILE A 301 -7.99 -3.78 3.63
C ILE A 301 -7.36 -3.53 2.26
N GLY A 302 -7.13 -4.60 1.51
CA GLY A 302 -6.56 -4.51 0.17
C GLY A 302 -7.13 -5.56 -0.75
N MET A 303 -6.50 -5.73 -1.91
CA MET A 303 -6.79 -6.86 -2.78
C MET A 303 -6.40 -8.17 -2.10
N ARG A 304 -7.09 -9.25 -2.48
CA ARG A 304 -6.86 -10.58 -1.91
C ARG A 304 -6.75 -11.62 -3.00
N LEU A 305 -5.83 -12.55 -2.82
CA LEU A 305 -5.71 -13.75 -3.62
C LEU A 305 -6.21 -14.96 -2.83
N LYS A 306 -6.79 -15.92 -3.54
CA LYS A 306 -7.18 -17.20 -2.97
C LYS A 306 -5.92 -17.92 -2.45
N THR A 307 -6.08 -18.60 -1.32
CA THR A 307 -5.05 -19.51 -0.80
C THR A 307 -5.55 -20.95 -0.79
N GLU A 308 -4.66 -21.88 -1.12
CA GLU A 308 -4.88 -23.32 -1.07
C GLU A 308 -3.66 -23.96 -0.38
N ASP A 309 -3.90 -24.82 0.62
CA ASP A 309 -2.85 -25.46 1.42
C ASP A 309 -1.80 -24.48 1.99
N GLY A 310 -2.26 -23.28 2.39
CA GLY A 310 -1.42 -22.22 2.95
C GLY A 310 -0.56 -21.47 1.92
N ARG A 311 -0.80 -21.68 0.62
CA ARG A 311 -0.09 -21.02 -0.49
C ARG A 311 -1.04 -20.18 -1.32
N ILE A 312 -0.52 -19.05 -1.79
CA ILE A 312 -1.21 -18.15 -2.73
C ILE A 312 -1.35 -18.85 -4.08
N THR A 313 -2.51 -18.69 -4.72
CA THR A 313 -2.76 -19.11 -6.11
C THR A 313 -2.90 -17.89 -7.03
N ASN A 314 -2.89 -18.10 -8.33
CA ASN A 314 -3.14 -17.07 -9.35
C ASN A 314 -4.64 -16.78 -9.54
N VAL A 315 -5.44 -16.90 -8.48
CA VAL A 315 -6.89 -16.68 -8.52
C VAL A 315 -7.22 -15.56 -7.54
N TYR A 316 -7.85 -14.51 -8.04
CA TYR A 316 -8.40 -13.46 -7.17
C TYR A 316 -9.39 -14.07 -6.17
N GLN A 317 -9.41 -13.59 -4.93
CA GLN A 317 -10.31 -14.11 -3.91
C GLN A 317 -11.77 -14.02 -4.39
N PRO A 318 -12.48 -15.16 -4.52
CA PRO A 318 -13.89 -15.13 -4.93
C PRO A 318 -14.76 -14.38 -3.92
N ASP A 319 -15.83 -13.76 -4.44
CA ASP A 319 -16.84 -13.03 -3.67
C ASP A 319 -16.26 -11.91 -2.78
N TYR A 320 -15.14 -11.33 -3.21
CA TYR A 320 -14.50 -10.20 -2.57
C TYR A 320 -14.30 -9.06 -3.58
N PRO A 321 -14.59 -7.80 -3.22
CA PRO A 321 -14.44 -6.69 -4.15
C PRO A 321 -12.99 -6.46 -4.59
N ILE A 322 -12.77 -6.22 -5.88
CA ILE A 322 -11.49 -5.68 -6.36
C ILE A 322 -11.41 -4.24 -5.87
N THR A 323 -10.55 -3.97 -4.88
CA THR A 323 -10.47 -2.72 -4.10
C THR A 323 -9.87 -1.52 -4.87
N VAL A 324 -10.42 -1.23 -6.04
CA VAL A 324 -10.10 -0.08 -6.90
C VAL A 324 -11.41 0.53 -7.42
N ALA A 325 -11.43 1.85 -7.60
CA ALA A 325 -12.60 2.60 -8.03
C ALA A 325 -13.82 2.26 -7.17
N HIS A 326 -14.96 1.91 -7.79
CA HIS A 326 -16.18 1.54 -7.06
C HIS A 326 -15.99 0.38 -6.07
N GLY A 327 -15.06 -0.55 -6.33
CA GLY A 327 -14.80 -1.65 -5.40
C GLY A 327 -14.20 -1.19 -4.06
N LYS A 328 -13.58 0.01 -3.99
CA LYS A 328 -13.24 0.65 -2.71
C LYS A 328 -14.50 1.06 -1.95
N THR A 329 -15.48 1.65 -2.62
CA THR A 329 -16.78 1.99 -2.00
C THR A 329 -17.48 0.73 -1.50
N GLU A 330 -17.53 -0.32 -2.33
CA GLU A 330 -18.17 -1.60 -2.00
C GLU A 330 -17.56 -2.23 -0.74
N VAL A 331 -16.23 -2.35 -0.68
CA VAL A 331 -15.57 -2.93 0.51
C VAL A 331 -15.75 -2.06 1.76
N ILE A 332 -15.76 -0.74 1.62
CA ILE A 332 -16.05 0.17 2.75
C ILE A 332 -17.47 -0.07 3.26
N GLN A 333 -18.45 -0.20 2.36
CA GLN A 333 -19.83 -0.47 2.73
C GLN A 333 -19.97 -1.84 3.41
N ASP A 334 -19.37 -2.88 2.82
CA ASP A 334 -19.52 -4.25 3.26
C ASP A 334 -18.77 -4.58 4.55
N VAL A 335 -17.65 -3.92 4.81
CA VAL A 335 -16.83 -4.21 6.00
C VAL A 335 -17.01 -3.12 7.05
N LEU A 336 -16.84 -1.85 6.67
CA LEU A 336 -16.76 -0.75 7.64
C LEU A 336 -18.14 -0.18 7.96
N VAL A 337 -18.98 0.13 6.97
CA VAL A 337 -20.32 0.67 7.24
C VAL A 337 -21.17 -0.36 7.99
N LYS A 338 -21.11 -1.66 7.63
CA LYS A 338 -21.77 -2.72 8.40
C LYS A 338 -21.25 -2.81 9.84
N LYS A 339 -19.95 -2.59 10.08
CA LYS A 339 -19.34 -2.61 11.42
C LYS A 339 -19.75 -1.40 12.27
N TYR A 340 -19.76 -0.20 11.70
CA TYR A 340 -19.97 1.05 12.45
C TYR A 340 -21.44 1.54 12.43
N GLY A 341 -22.23 1.08 11.47
CA GLY A 341 -23.59 1.60 11.20
C GLY A 341 -23.61 3.00 10.56
N HIS A 342 -22.46 3.52 10.14
CA HIS A 342 -22.29 4.78 9.42
C HIS A 342 -21.00 4.73 8.59
N GLY A 343 -20.83 5.66 7.64
CA GLY A 343 -19.63 5.76 6.81
C GLY A 343 -18.48 6.56 7.42
N PRO A 344 -17.33 6.66 6.70
CA PRO A 344 -16.17 7.40 7.15
C PRO A 344 -16.44 8.91 7.13
N ILE A 345 -15.78 9.65 8.03
CA ILE A 345 -15.83 11.12 8.06
C ILE A 345 -14.73 11.76 7.21
N PHE A 346 -13.69 11.01 6.89
CA PHE A 346 -12.50 11.49 6.18
C PHE A 346 -11.99 10.43 5.22
N ILE A 347 -11.61 10.87 4.02
CA ILE A 347 -10.97 10.02 3.02
C ILE A 347 -9.73 10.72 2.46
N ALA A 348 -8.63 9.98 2.35
CA ALA A 348 -7.43 10.41 1.62
C ALA A 348 -7.16 9.50 0.41
N GLY A 349 -6.78 10.10 -0.73
CA GLY A 349 -6.38 9.38 -1.94
C GLY A 349 -5.63 10.28 -2.93
N ASP A 350 -5.20 9.73 -4.07
CA ASP A 350 -4.37 10.45 -5.05
C ASP A 350 -4.70 10.15 -6.53
N SER A 351 -5.59 9.19 -6.78
CA SER A 351 -5.75 8.59 -8.10
C SER A 351 -7.21 8.42 -8.53
N ASN A 352 -7.41 8.10 -9.82
CA ASN A 352 -8.74 7.74 -10.33
C ASN A 352 -9.34 6.53 -9.59
N GLY A 353 -8.52 5.67 -9.01
CA GLY A 353 -8.97 4.50 -8.24
C GLY A 353 -9.58 4.86 -6.88
N ASP A 354 -9.46 6.12 -6.44
CA ASP A 354 -9.97 6.60 -5.15
C ASP A 354 -11.24 7.43 -5.30
N PHE A 355 -11.58 7.82 -6.52
CA PHE A 355 -12.61 8.81 -6.78
C PHE A 355 -13.96 8.40 -6.22
N GLU A 356 -14.38 7.16 -6.46
CA GLU A 356 -15.69 6.67 -6.04
C GLU A 356 -15.84 6.67 -4.52
N MET A 357 -14.84 6.19 -3.77
CA MET A 357 -14.92 6.24 -2.30
C MET A 357 -15.01 7.68 -1.78
N MET A 358 -14.39 8.65 -2.47
CA MET A 358 -14.46 10.07 -2.13
C MET A 358 -15.84 10.71 -2.42
N THR A 359 -16.61 10.16 -3.36
CA THR A 359 -17.84 10.82 -3.87
C THR A 359 -19.14 10.09 -3.59
N GLU A 360 -19.10 8.78 -3.38
CA GLU A 360 -20.30 7.94 -3.25
C GLU A 360 -20.74 7.76 -1.79
N LEU A 361 -19.98 8.28 -0.83
CA LEU A 361 -20.22 8.13 0.61
C LEU A 361 -20.63 9.47 1.23
N ASP A 362 -21.94 9.65 1.46
CA ASP A 362 -22.53 10.89 2.00
C ASP A 362 -22.01 11.28 3.40
N SER A 363 -21.42 10.35 4.14
CA SER A 363 -20.87 10.59 5.47
C SER A 363 -19.57 11.39 5.47
N VAL A 364 -18.87 11.46 4.33
CA VAL A 364 -17.54 12.05 4.21
C VAL A 364 -17.64 13.56 4.37
N GLN A 365 -17.03 14.08 5.43
CA GLN A 365 -17.02 15.50 5.73
C GLN A 365 -15.88 16.22 5.00
N LEU A 366 -14.73 15.55 4.83
CA LEU A 366 -13.54 16.12 4.22
C LEU A 366 -12.78 15.05 3.42
N VAL A 367 -12.42 15.41 2.19
CA VAL A 367 -11.53 14.62 1.33
C VAL A 367 -10.17 15.31 1.24
N LEU A 368 -9.10 14.56 1.49
CA LEU A 368 -7.73 14.96 1.20
C LEU A 368 -7.28 14.33 -0.11
N VAL A 369 -6.89 15.15 -1.08
CA VAL A 369 -6.25 14.67 -2.31
C VAL A 369 -4.76 14.99 -2.27
N VAL A 370 -3.92 13.95 -2.27
CA VAL A 370 -2.48 14.14 -2.53
C VAL A 370 -2.33 14.48 -4.01
N ASN A 371 -1.97 15.73 -4.29
CA ASN A 371 -2.06 16.30 -5.63
C ASN A 371 -0.94 15.77 -6.52
N ARG A 372 -1.28 14.90 -7.46
CA ARG A 372 -0.34 14.37 -8.47
C ARG A 372 -0.44 15.07 -9.82
N VAL A 373 -1.21 16.15 -9.90
CA VAL A 373 -1.43 16.91 -11.13
C VAL A 373 -2.00 16.00 -12.24
N LYS A 374 -2.90 15.09 -11.87
CA LYS A 374 -3.54 14.12 -12.78
C LYS A 374 -4.87 14.66 -13.31
N GLY A 375 -5.19 14.30 -14.56
CA GLY A 375 -6.51 14.50 -15.14
C GLY A 375 -7.51 13.40 -14.77
N GLY A 376 -8.55 13.22 -15.57
CA GLY A 376 -9.56 12.17 -15.37
C GLY A 376 -10.48 12.43 -14.18
N LYS A 377 -10.97 11.37 -13.56
CA LYS A 377 -11.89 11.43 -12.41
C LYS A 377 -11.25 12.14 -11.21
N ILE A 378 -10.03 11.78 -10.84
CA ILE A 378 -9.33 12.46 -9.73
C ILE A 378 -9.04 13.92 -10.03
N GLY A 379 -8.81 14.25 -11.31
CA GLY A 379 -8.69 15.64 -11.77
C GLY A 379 -9.90 16.50 -11.41
N GLN A 380 -11.11 15.91 -11.34
CA GLN A 380 -12.31 16.63 -10.89
C GLN A 380 -12.22 17.00 -9.41
N GLN A 381 -11.69 16.12 -8.55
CA GLN A 381 -11.45 16.44 -7.14
C GLN A 381 -10.30 17.45 -6.98
N ILE A 382 -9.27 17.35 -7.80
CA ILE A 382 -8.17 18.34 -7.82
C ILE A 382 -8.73 19.73 -8.17
N THR A 383 -9.53 19.85 -9.22
CA THR A 383 -10.19 21.12 -9.59
C THR A 383 -11.10 21.63 -8.47
N LYS A 384 -11.95 20.76 -7.89
CA LYS A 384 -12.83 21.13 -6.77
C LYS A 384 -12.05 21.61 -5.55
N GLY A 385 -10.94 20.94 -5.20
CA GLY A 385 -10.07 21.35 -4.11
C GLY A 385 -9.40 22.69 -4.38
N ALA A 386 -8.91 22.91 -5.61
CA ALA A 386 -8.33 24.19 -6.02
C ALA A 386 -9.35 25.35 -5.93
N GLU A 387 -10.59 25.12 -6.36
CA GLU A 387 -11.68 26.09 -6.22
C GLU A 387 -12.09 26.36 -4.76
N GLN A 388 -11.78 25.45 -3.83
CA GLN A 388 -12.12 25.55 -2.41
C GLN A 388 -10.97 26.03 -1.52
N MET A 389 -9.78 26.25 -2.08
CA MET A 389 -8.63 26.79 -1.35
C MET A 389 -8.99 28.10 -0.63
N GLY A 390 -8.67 28.15 0.67
CA GLY A 390 -8.93 29.31 1.53
C GLY A 390 -10.41 29.55 1.91
N LYS A 391 -11.34 28.68 1.50
CA LYS A 391 -12.74 28.76 1.96
C LYS A 391 -12.86 28.23 3.40
N ALA A 392 -13.82 28.75 4.16
CA ALA A 392 -13.99 28.43 5.58
C ALA A 392 -14.44 26.99 5.88
N ASN A 393 -15.10 26.31 4.93
CA ASN A 393 -15.59 24.94 5.11
C ASN A 393 -15.37 24.14 3.82
N PRO A 394 -14.13 23.80 3.46
CA PRO A 394 -13.87 22.99 2.29
C PRO A 394 -14.37 21.56 2.52
N THR A 395 -14.86 20.94 1.46
CA THR A 395 -15.17 19.50 1.39
C THR A 395 -14.03 18.72 0.74
N VAL A 396 -13.15 19.41 0.01
CA VAL A 396 -11.96 18.83 -0.62
C VAL A 396 -10.79 19.76 -0.37
N VAL A 397 -9.68 19.20 0.07
CA VAL A 397 -8.40 19.89 0.27
C VAL A 397 -7.28 19.18 -0.46
N LEU A 398 -6.26 19.93 -0.86
CA LEU A 398 -5.16 19.43 -1.67
C LEU A 398 -3.86 19.45 -0.87
N GLN A 399 -3.01 18.46 -1.09
CA GLN A 399 -1.65 18.46 -0.56
C GLN A 399 -0.65 18.22 -1.67
N GLY A 400 0.21 19.20 -1.91
CA GLY A 400 1.27 19.12 -2.91
C GLY A 400 2.50 18.39 -2.41
N ARG A 401 3.29 17.91 -3.37
CA ARG A 401 4.55 17.21 -3.12
C ARG A 401 5.63 17.65 -4.11
N ASP A 402 6.88 17.43 -3.75
CA ASP A 402 7.99 17.50 -4.68
C ASP A 402 8.38 16.08 -5.08
N GLU A 403 8.07 15.74 -6.33
CA GLU A 403 8.33 14.41 -6.88
C GLU A 403 9.83 14.16 -7.11
N ASN A 404 10.69 15.18 -7.08
CA ASN A 404 12.14 14.98 -7.16
C ASN A 404 12.74 14.48 -5.84
N THR A 405 12.13 14.84 -4.71
CA THR A 405 12.60 14.45 -3.37
C THR A 405 11.74 13.38 -2.71
N GLY A 406 10.50 13.24 -3.19
CA GLY A 406 9.51 12.34 -2.64
C GLY A 406 8.85 12.83 -1.36
N MET A 407 8.99 14.12 -1.06
CA MET A 407 8.50 14.73 0.16
C MET A 407 7.32 15.65 -0.14
N TRP A 408 6.43 15.81 0.84
CA TRP A 408 5.46 16.90 0.79
C TRP A 408 6.14 18.26 0.84
N ILE A 409 5.45 19.26 0.31
CA ILE A 409 5.83 20.67 0.38
C ILE A 409 4.66 21.48 0.95
N PRO A 410 4.91 22.62 1.63
CA PRO A 410 3.86 23.41 2.27
C PRO A 410 3.04 24.23 1.26
N SER A 411 2.42 23.53 0.30
CA SER A 411 1.70 24.05 -0.86
C SER A 411 0.74 22.98 -1.36
N GLU A 412 -0.40 23.40 -1.91
CA GLU A 412 -1.36 22.54 -2.59
C GLU A 412 -0.89 22.10 -3.99
N ALA A 413 0.03 22.86 -4.58
CA ALA A 413 0.64 22.59 -5.88
C ALA A 413 1.85 21.65 -5.76
N THR A 414 2.12 20.87 -6.82
CA THR A 414 3.14 19.82 -6.86
C THR A 414 4.23 20.15 -7.87
N ILE A 415 5.49 19.93 -7.47
CA ILE A 415 6.64 19.95 -8.37
C ILE A 415 6.79 18.55 -8.95
N ARG A 416 6.52 18.39 -10.25
CA ARG A 416 6.59 17.09 -10.93
C ARG A 416 8.03 16.64 -11.14
N LEU A 417 8.23 15.33 -11.29
CA LEU A 417 9.56 14.75 -11.48
C LEU A 417 10.28 15.40 -12.69
N GLY A 418 11.51 15.85 -12.48
CA GLY A 418 12.33 16.54 -13.48
C GLY A 418 11.92 18.00 -13.74
N GLN A 419 10.88 18.50 -13.09
CA GLN A 419 10.44 19.90 -13.18
C GLN A 419 10.93 20.70 -11.97
N LYS A 420 10.91 22.03 -12.11
CA LYS A 420 11.24 22.99 -11.03
C LYS A 420 10.04 23.79 -10.57
N GLU A 421 9.13 24.10 -11.50
CA GLU A 421 7.96 24.93 -11.22
C GLU A 421 6.79 24.08 -10.72
N PRO A 422 6.11 24.51 -9.64
CA PRO A 422 4.95 23.81 -9.12
C PRO A 422 3.74 23.93 -10.06
N GLN A 423 2.91 22.90 -10.08
CA GLN A 423 1.67 22.83 -10.86
C GLN A 423 0.52 22.42 -9.94
N LEU A 424 -0.57 23.19 -9.98
CA LEU A 424 -1.75 22.93 -9.16
C LEU A 424 -2.72 21.98 -9.84
N VAL A 425 -2.98 22.21 -11.13
CA VAL A 425 -3.91 21.42 -11.95
C VAL A 425 -3.20 20.91 -13.19
N ALA A 426 -3.66 19.78 -13.73
CA ALA A 426 -3.22 19.32 -15.04
C ALA A 426 -3.55 20.37 -16.10
N LYS A 427 -2.64 20.54 -17.08
CA LYS A 427 -2.86 21.42 -18.22
C LYS A 427 -3.81 20.79 -19.24
#